data_AF-A0AAD2SX20-F1
#
_entry.id   AF-A0AAD2SX20-F1
#
_cell.length_a   1.000
_cell.length_b   1.000
_cell.length_c   1.000
_cell.angle_alpha   90.00
_cell.angle_beta   90.00
_cell.angle_gamma   90.00
#
_symmetry.space_group_name_H-M   'P 1'
#
loop_
_entity.id
_entity.type
_entity.pdbx_description
1 polymer ?
#
loop_
_entity_poly.entity_id
_entity_poly.type
_entity_poly.pdbx_seq_one_letter_code
_entity_poly.pdbx_strand_id
1 'polypeptide(L)'
;MKLKICKNDFSLQWQGIYHLALVDYPEINKWELEKIAKFVAYEKMYNRKTQIECENPVLQSLVCQYLDNSKVIYPFTPRDRKEAGTFNVYGECVTSDYLSHTCTVETAKKILKTGKLLSATKAFGLIGKQLVNDKRNAAGDPADYFDYVMFGWSNTTSGYRLAMERLLERNPTEVDLEEAFIPGVSFHFRYETIVNQKGYVFDGYHAAKVKDEVLLDLSLCVCIIASQNKKEFEGIIPNYLKNRIHYLDYQNDGLVKWNDKVYEKVLELDGRDRTTTSIL
;
A
#
# COMPACT_ATOMS: atom_id res chain seq x y z
N MET A 1 13.56 14.63 3.76
CA MET A 1 12.56 14.47 2.70
C MET A 1 12.00 15.83 2.30
N LYS A 2 11.50 15.97 1.08
CA LYS A 2 10.71 17.14 0.66
C LYS A 2 9.24 16.75 0.58
N LEU A 3 8.34 17.58 1.11
CA LEU A 3 6.89 17.50 0.88
C LEU A 3 6.49 18.65 -0.03
N LYS A 4 6.07 18.34 -1.26
CA LYS A 4 5.53 19.31 -2.22
C LYS A 4 4.01 19.21 -2.25
N ILE A 5 3.33 20.26 -1.79
CA ILE A 5 1.86 20.37 -1.82
C ILE A 5 1.47 21.00 -3.15
N CYS A 6 0.64 20.31 -3.95
CA CYS A 6 0.42 20.66 -5.34
C CYS A 6 -1.00 20.33 -5.83
N LYS A 7 -1.37 20.94 -6.98
CA LYS A 7 -2.50 20.52 -7.80
C LYS A 7 -2.07 19.41 -8.75
N ASN A 8 -2.33 18.16 -8.39
CA ASN A 8 -2.05 16.98 -9.19
C ASN A 8 -3.24 16.02 -9.14
N ASP A 9 -3.34 15.12 -10.12
CA ASP A 9 -4.37 14.08 -10.14
C ASP A 9 -4.16 13.03 -9.05
N PHE A 10 -2.93 12.84 -8.59
CA PHE A 10 -2.61 11.88 -7.54
C PHE A 10 -1.36 12.27 -6.74
N SER A 11 -1.27 11.64 -5.56
CA SER A 11 -0.13 11.72 -4.67
C SER A 11 0.94 10.69 -5.02
N LEU A 12 2.22 11.06 -5.00
CA LEU A 12 3.33 10.15 -5.30
C LEU A 12 4.58 10.52 -4.49
N GLN A 13 5.25 9.52 -3.92
CA GLN A 13 6.60 9.67 -3.38
C GLN A 13 7.63 9.12 -4.37
N TRP A 14 8.60 9.94 -4.77
CA TRP A 14 9.67 9.56 -5.70
C TRP A 14 10.95 10.34 -5.40
N GLN A 15 12.10 9.65 -5.36
CA GLN A 15 13.44 10.23 -5.17
C GLN A 15 13.52 11.24 -4.02
N GLY A 16 12.92 10.89 -2.88
CA GLY A 16 12.95 11.71 -1.69
C GLY A 16 11.99 12.90 -1.66
N ILE A 17 11.12 13.02 -2.67
CA ILE A 17 10.06 14.03 -2.76
C ILE A 17 8.71 13.34 -2.65
N TYR A 18 7.91 13.76 -1.69
CA TYR A 18 6.49 13.43 -1.61
C TYR A 18 5.67 14.55 -2.27
N HIS A 19 5.14 14.29 -3.46
CA HIS A 19 4.15 15.13 -4.12
C HIS A 19 2.78 14.80 -3.52
N LEU A 20 2.28 15.66 -2.64
CA LEU A 20 0.96 15.55 -2.04
C LEU A 20 -0.05 16.36 -2.87
N ALA A 21 -0.92 15.65 -3.56
CA ALA A 21 -2.13 16.22 -4.16
C ALA A 21 -3.17 16.49 -3.08
N LEU A 22 -3.75 17.69 -3.04
CA LEU A 22 -4.90 17.99 -2.19
C LEU A 22 -6.20 17.74 -2.94
N VAL A 23 -7.23 17.29 -2.23
CA VAL A 23 -8.56 17.03 -2.82
C VAL A 23 -9.17 18.30 -3.41
N ASP A 24 -9.06 19.42 -2.70
CA ASP A 24 -9.73 20.68 -3.04
C ASP A 24 -8.73 21.81 -3.33
N TYR A 25 -7.54 21.48 -3.86
CA TYR A 25 -6.45 22.45 -4.06
C TYR A 25 -6.95 23.77 -4.69
N PRO A 26 -6.63 24.95 -4.12
CA PRO A 26 -5.64 25.18 -3.07
C PRO A 26 -6.17 25.08 -1.63
N GLU A 27 -7.44 24.74 -1.43
CA GLU A 27 -7.99 24.53 -0.09
C GLU A 27 -7.44 23.23 0.51
N ILE A 28 -7.28 23.22 1.84
CA ILE A 28 -6.78 22.06 2.57
C ILE A 28 -7.73 21.65 3.68
N ASN A 29 -8.04 20.37 3.70
CA ASN A 29 -8.89 19.78 4.70
C ASN A 29 -8.14 19.53 6.02
N LYS A 30 -8.89 19.49 7.12
CA LYS A 30 -8.31 19.19 8.44
C LYS A 30 -7.59 17.83 8.48
N TRP A 31 -8.14 16.81 7.82
CA TRP A 31 -7.52 15.49 7.78
C TRP A 31 -6.25 15.47 6.91
N GLU A 32 -6.13 16.35 5.90
CA GLU A 32 -4.89 16.52 5.12
C GLU A 32 -3.79 17.16 5.98
N LEU A 33 -4.14 18.15 6.82
CA LEU A 33 -3.20 18.72 7.81
C LEU A 33 -2.72 17.66 8.81
N GLU A 34 -3.61 16.82 9.31
CA GLU A 34 -3.29 15.72 10.22
C GLU A 34 -2.37 14.67 9.55
N LYS A 35 -2.61 14.37 8.27
CA LYS A 35 -1.76 13.51 7.44
C LYS A 35 -0.34 14.09 7.30
N ILE A 36 -0.24 15.37 6.94
CA ILE A 36 1.03 16.10 6.81
C ILE A 36 1.79 16.11 8.13
N ALA A 37 1.12 16.36 9.25
CA ALA A 37 1.75 16.33 10.57
C ALA A 37 2.31 14.94 10.93
N LYS A 38 1.60 13.86 10.60
CA LYS A 38 2.09 12.49 10.81
C LYS A 38 3.27 12.15 9.90
N PHE A 39 3.24 12.60 8.64
CA PHE A 39 4.40 12.47 7.74
C PHE A 39 5.64 13.18 8.29
N VAL A 40 5.51 14.45 8.70
CA VAL A 40 6.63 15.21 9.28
C VAL A 40 7.15 14.58 10.58
N ALA A 41 6.26 14.10 11.46
CA ALA A 41 6.64 13.44 12.70
C ALA A 41 7.35 12.09 12.45
N TYR A 42 6.88 11.31 11.47
CA TYR A 42 7.51 10.06 11.04
C TYR A 42 8.92 10.29 10.51
N GLU A 43 9.08 11.28 9.64
CA GLU A 43 10.39 11.67 9.10
C GLU A 43 11.35 12.11 10.19
N LYS A 44 10.87 12.90 11.15
CA LYS A 44 11.65 13.34 12.31
C LYS A 44 12.08 12.17 13.20
N MET A 45 11.21 11.17 13.40
CA MET A 45 11.53 9.95 14.17
C MET A 45 12.73 9.19 13.58
N TYR A 46 12.93 9.29 12.26
CA TYR A 46 14.07 8.71 11.55
C TYR A 46 15.22 9.71 11.30
N ASN A 47 15.28 10.80 12.07
CA ASN A 47 16.30 11.84 11.99
C ASN A 47 16.36 12.55 10.63
N ARG A 48 15.25 12.57 9.87
CA ARG A 48 15.14 13.32 8.62
C ARG A 48 14.43 14.64 8.87
N LYS A 49 14.98 15.70 8.29
CA LYS A 49 14.28 17.00 8.21
C LYS A 49 13.33 16.98 7.02
N THR A 50 12.10 17.45 7.22
CA THR A 50 11.12 17.63 6.15
C THR A 50 11.09 19.08 5.72
N GLN A 51 11.30 19.33 4.43
CA GLN A 51 11.09 20.64 3.81
C GLN A 51 9.68 20.70 3.23
N ILE A 52 8.89 21.72 3.62
CA ILE A 52 7.57 21.98 3.05
C ILE A 52 7.73 22.95 1.87
N GLU A 53 7.13 22.62 0.73
CA GLU A 53 7.11 23.43 -0.47
C GLU A 53 5.68 23.48 -1.03
N CYS A 54 5.16 24.68 -1.27
CA CYS A 54 3.88 24.88 -1.94
C CYS A 54 3.94 26.16 -2.78
N GLU A 55 3.43 26.11 -4.02
CA GLU A 55 3.38 27.27 -4.90
C GLU A 55 2.44 28.37 -4.37
N ASN A 56 1.42 27.98 -3.60
CA ASN A 56 0.55 28.92 -2.90
C ASN A 56 1.18 29.30 -1.54
N PRO A 57 1.67 30.55 -1.37
CA PRO A 57 2.36 30.97 -0.15
C PRO A 57 1.43 31.08 1.07
N VAL A 58 0.13 31.33 0.87
CA VAL A 58 -0.86 31.38 1.95
C VAL A 58 -1.06 29.97 2.50
N LEU A 59 -1.27 28.99 1.62
CA LEU A 59 -1.39 27.59 2.00
C LEU A 59 -0.10 27.07 2.67
N GLN A 60 1.08 27.42 2.13
CA GLN A 60 2.35 27.05 2.75
C GLN A 60 2.44 27.57 4.20
N SER A 61 2.09 28.84 4.41
CA SER A 61 2.13 29.47 5.73
C SER A 61 1.16 28.81 6.71
N LEU A 62 -0.05 28.49 6.26
CA LEU A 62 -1.05 27.79 7.04
C LEU A 62 -0.56 26.40 7.48
N VAL A 63 0.04 25.64 6.57
CA VAL A 63 0.59 24.31 6.89
C VAL A 63 1.75 24.42 7.88
N CYS A 64 2.68 25.35 7.67
CA CYS A 64 3.78 25.59 8.60
C CYS A 64 3.28 25.97 10.01
N GLN A 65 2.32 26.88 10.11
CA GLN A 65 1.72 27.28 11.38
C GLN A 65 1.03 26.10 12.09
N TYR A 66 0.33 25.24 11.34
CA TYR A 66 -0.27 24.04 11.91
C TYR A 66 0.79 23.07 12.44
N LEU A 67 1.88 22.87 11.70
CA LEU A 67 3.01 22.01 12.09
C LEU A 67 3.73 22.50 13.35
N ASP A 68 3.93 23.81 13.51
CA ASP A 68 4.57 24.40 14.69
C ASP A 68 3.77 24.12 15.98
N ASN A 69 2.45 23.95 15.87
CA ASN A 69 1.55 23.65 16.97
C ASN A 69 1.23 22.15 17.11
N SER A 70 1.72 21.31 16.19
CA SER A 70 1.40 19.89 16.17
C SER A 70 2.03 19.14 17.34
N LYS A 71 1.23 18.30 17.99
CA LYS A 71 1.63 17.43 19.11
C LYS A 71 1.63 15.95 18.73
N VAL A 72 1.77 15.63 17.45
CA VAL A 72 1.82 14.24 16.99
C VAL A 72 3.01 13.53 17.61
N ILE A 73 2.74 12.42 18.29
CA ILE A 73 3.74 11.55 18.93
C ILE A 73 3.53 10.11 18.48
N TYR A 74 4.57 9.29 18.57
CA TYR A 74 4.51 7.87 18.27
C TYR A 74 3.67 7.13 19.33
N PRO A 75 2.85 6.10 18.97
CA PRO A 75 2.63 5.57 17.62
C PRO A 75 1.73 6.45 16.77
N PHE A 76 2.05 6.54 15.47
CA PHE A 76 1.26 7.30 14.51
C PHE A 76 0.13 6.43 13.97
N THR A 77 -1.11 6.84 14.23
CA THR A 77 -2.33 6.17 13.75
C THR A 77 -3.26 7.24 13.16
N PRO A 78 -3.94 6.99 12.03
CA PRO A 78 -4.97 7.88 11.50
C PRO A 78 -6.08 8.08 12.53
N ARG A 79 -6.55 9.32 12.73
CA ARG A 79 -7.76 9.59 13.53
C ARG A 79 -9.02 9.42 12.69
N ASP A 80 -8.89 9.73 11.41
CA ASP A 80 -9.87 9.48 10.37
C ASP A 80 -9.20 8.64 9.26
N ARG A 81 -9.91 7.64 8.71
CA ARG A 81 -9.42 6.81 7.62
C ARG A 81 -9.04 7.63 6.39
N LYS A 82 -9.67 8.79 6.17
CA LYS A 82 -9.34 9.73 5.09
C LYS A 82 -7.89 10.20 5.12
N GLU A 83 -7.24 10.26 6.28
CA GLU A 83 -5.81 10.58 6.35
C GLU A 83 -4.96 9.57 5.58
N ALA A 84 -5.34 8.29 5.65
CA ALA A 84 -4.72 7.20 4.90
C ALA A 84 -5.24 7.11 3.45
N GLY A 85 -6.14 8.00 3.02
CA GLY A 85 -6.67 8.05 1.66
C GLY A 85 -5.60 8.29 0.60
N THR A 86 -5.86 7.81 -0.61
CA THR A 86 -5.03 8.01 -1.80
C THR A 86 -5.92 8.27 -3.01
N PHE A 87 -5.33 8.53 -4.16
CA PHE A 87 -6.06 8.79 -5.39
C PHE A 87 -6.17 7.52 -6.24
N ASN A 88 -7.34 7.27 -6.82
CA ASN A 88 -7.51 6.23 -7.84
C ASN A 88 -7.08 6.74 -9.24
N VAL A 89 -7.25 5.90 -10.26
CA VAL A 89 -6.87 6.25 -11.64
C VAL A 89 -7.72 7.37 -12.27
N TYR A 90 -8.83 7.73 -11.63
CA TYR A 90 -9.74 8.81 -12.04
C TYR A 90 -9.48 10.11 -11.28
N GLY A 91 -8.45 10.15 -10.43
CA GLY A 91 -8.14 11.33 -9.61
C GLY A 91 -9.09 11.54 -8.43
N GLU A 92 -9.82 10.50 -8.01
CA GLU A 92 -10.72 10.57 -6.86
C GLU A 92 -9.98 10.11 -5.60
N CYS A 93 -10.10 10.88 -4.51
CA CYS A 93 -9.58 10.46 -3.21
C CYS A 93 -10.44 9.32 -2.64
N VAL A 94 -9.85 8.14 -2.53
CA VAL A 94 -10.50 6.90 -2.11
C VAL A 94 -9.89 6.33 -0.82
N THR A 95 -10.72 5.58 -0.11
CA THR A 95 -10.33 4.65 0.96
C THR A 95 -11.05 3.32 0.72
N SER A 96 -10.73 2.28 1.51
CA SER A 96 -11.44 1.00 1.46
C SER A 96 -11.52 0.36 2.85
N ASP A 97 -12.40 -0.61 3.02
CA ASP A 97 -12.35 -1.54 4.17
C ASP A 97 -11.22 -2.58 4.02
N TYR A 98 -10.61 -2.67 2.84
CA TYR A 98 -9.62 -3.69 2.51
C TYR A 98 -8.30 -3.08 2.05
N LEU A 99 -7.23 -3.62 2.62
CA LEU A 99 -5.85 -3.40 2.22
C LEU A 99 -5.36 -4.55 1.35
N SER A 100 -4.41 -4.27 0.45
CA SER A 100 -3.76 -5.27 -0.38
C SER A 100 -2.24 -5.22 -0.26
N HIS A 101 -1.62 -6.39 -0.34
CA HIS A 101 -0.21 -6.57 -0.65
C HIS A 101 -0.12 -7.41 -1.93
N THR A 102 0.31 -6.78 -3.02
CA THR A 102 0.42 -7.42 -4.33
C THR A 102 1.88 -7.65 -4.70
N CYS A 103 2.20 -8.84 -5.22
CA CYS A 103 3.56 -9.23 -5.56
C CYS A 103 3.61 -10.15 -6.79
N THR A 104 4.82 -10.47 -7.25
CA THR A 104 5.02 -11.42 -8.36
C THR A 104 4.64 -12.85 -7.94
N VAL A 105 4.30 -13.70 -8.90
CA VAL A 105 4.00 -15.13 -8.68
C VAL A 105 5.10 -15.82 -7.87
N GLU A 106 6.38 -15.60 -8.22
CA GLU A 106 7.52 -16.17 -7.50
C GLU A 106 7.61 -15.72 -6.03
N THR A 107 7.26 -14.47 -5.75
CA THR A 107 7.25 -13.96 -4.38
C THR A 107 6.08 -14.56 -3.60
N ALA A 108 4.91 -14.65 -4.22
CA ALA A 108 3.72 -15.24 -3.61
C ALA A 108 3.92 -16.70 -3.22
N LYS A 109 4.65 -17.49 -4.04
CA LYS A 109 5.02 -18.87 -3.70
C LYS A 109 5.82 -18.94 -2.39
N LYS A 110 6.77 -18.02 -2.17
CA LYS A 110 7.58 -17.96 -0.93
C LYS A 110 6.73 -17.54 0.27
N ILE A 111 5.87 -16.56 0.09
CA ILE A 111 4.93 -16.08 1.11
C ILE A 111 4.01 -17.23 1.57
N LEU A 112 3.39 -17.95 0.64
CA LEU A 112 2.48 -19.05 0.97
C LEU A 112 3.19 -20.22 1.65
N LYS A 113 4.41 -20.57 1.22
CA LYS A 113 5.22 -21.62 1.88
C LYS A 113 5.57 -21.28 3.32
N THR A 114 5.81 -20.02 3.62
CA THR A 114 6.17 -19.57 4.98
C THR A 114 4.95 -19.23 5.83
N GLY A 115 3.80 -18.95 5.21
CA GLY A 115 2.59 -18.51 5.89
C GLY A 115 2.68 -17.06 6.39
N LYS A 116 3.65 -16.27 5.91
CA LYS A 116 3.92 -14.91 6.39
C LYS A 116 4.22 -13.95 5.26
N LEU A 117 3.76 -12.71 5.39
CA LEU A 117 4.38 -11.57 4.72
C LEU A 117 5.53 -11.09 5.58
N LEU A 118 6.70 -10.93 4.99
CA LEU A 118 7.90 -10.43 5.64
C LEU A 118 8.25 -9.05 5.08
N SER A 119 8.75 -8.16 5.93
CA SER A 119 9.41 -6.94 5.46
C SER A 119 10.59 -7.29 4.58
N ALA A 120 11.06 -6.36 3.74
CA ALA A 120 12.16 -6.63 2.83
C ALA A 120 13.45 -7.01 3.59
N THR A 121 13.74 -6.38 4.74
CA THR A 121 14.90 -6.74 5.56
C THR A 121 14.83 -8.17 6.07
N LYS A 122 13.64 -8.64 6.49
CA LYS A 122 13.43 -10.03 6.92
C LYS A 122 13.44 -11.02 5.76
N ALA A 123 12.83 -10.66 4.64
CA ALA A 123 12.74 -11.53 3.46
C ALA A 123 14.09 -11.78 2.80
N PHE A 124 14.98 -10.78 2.79
CA PHE A 124 16.30 -10.89 2.14
C PHE A 124 17.45 -11.12 3.13
N GLY A 125 17.23 -10.99 4.44
CA GLY A 125 18.30 -11.07 5.44
C GLY A 125 19.32 -9.93 5.31
N LEU A 126 18.91 -8.80 4.73
CA LEU A 126 19.73 -7.61 4.50
C LEU A 126 19.27 -6.47 5.41
N ILE A 127 20.17 -5.54 5.71
CA ILE A 127 19.78 -4.32 6.44
C ILE A 127 19.24 -3.26 5.46
N GLY A 128 18.38 -2.36 5.94
CA GLY A 128 17.78 -1.32 5.10
C GLY A 128 18.78 -0.49 4.31
N LYS A 129 19.96 -0.17 4.89
CA LYS A 129 21.04 0.55 4.20
C LYS A 129 21.56 -0.16 2.94
N GLN A 130 21.55 -1.49 2.92
CA GLN A 130 21.94 -2.27 1.74
C GLN A 130 20.84 -2.22 0.68
N LEU A 131 19.58 -2.33 1.11
CA LEU A 131 18.41 -2.33 0.23
C LEU A 131 18.14 -0.97 -0.44
N VAL A 132 18.59 0.14 0.16
CA VAL A 132 18.54 1.46 -0.50
C VAL A 132 19.23 1.45 -1.87
N ASN A 133 20.31 0.69 -2.01
CA ASN A 133 21.10 0.61 -3.25
C ASN A 133 20.64 -0.55 -4.17
N ASP A 134 19.55 -1.24 -3.84
CA ASP A 134 19.02 -2.31 -4.66
C ASP A 134 18.38 -1.74 -5.93
N LYS A 135 18.61 -2.37 -7.09
CA LYS A 135 18.00 -1.96 -8.38
C LYS A 135 16.46 -1.92 -8.34
N ARG A 136 15.85 -2.68 -7.44
CA ARG A 136 14.40 -2.73 -7.22
C ARG A 136 13.87 -1.53 -6.43
N ASN A 137 14.76 -0.74 -5.80
CA ASN A 137 14.41 0.50 -5.12
C ASN A 137 14.33 1.68 -6.11
N ALA A 138 13.55 1.53 -7.18
CA ALA A 138 13.44 2.57 -8.22
C ALA A 138 12.86 3.88 -7.67
N ALA A 139 11.94 3.80 -6.70
CA ALA A 139 11.34 4.96 -6.06
C ALA A 139 12.30 5.75 -5.15
N GLY A 140 13.45 5.17 -4.78
CA GLY A 140 14.39 5.79 -3.86
C GLY A 140 13.87 5.85 -2.42
N ASP A 141 13.24 4.76 -1.97
CA ASP A 141 12.73 4.62 -0.62
C ASP A 141 13.86 4.67 0.42
N PRO A 142 13.62 5.29 1.59
CA PRO A 142 14.61 5.36 2.67
C PRO A 142 14.77 4.01 3.38
N ALA A 143 15.90 3.83 4.07
CA ALA A 143 16.28 2.54 4.65
C ALA A 143 15.23 1.91 5.59
N ASP A 144 14.52 2.73 6.37
CA ASP A 144 13.50 2.30 7.33
C ASP A 144 12.25 1.72 6.65
N TYR A 145 11.94 2.11 5.42
CA TYR A 145 10.79 1.58 4.69
C TYR A 145 10.89 0.05 4.52
N PHE A 146 12.12 -0.45 4.34
CA PHE A 146 12.38 -1.89 4.18
C PHE A 146 12.15 -2.72 5.44
N ASP A 147 11.99 -2.09 6.62
CA ASP A 147 11.65 -2.76 7.88
C ASP A 147 10.15 -3.02 8.04
N TYR A 148 9.34 -2.61 7.06
CA TYR A 148 7.89 -2.77 7.10
C TYR A 148 7.35 -3.62 5.94
N VAL A 149 6.30 -4.37 6.25
CA VAL A 149 5.31 -4.82 5.26
C VAL A 149 4.39 -3.65 4.97
N MET A 150 4.32 -3.24 3.71
CA MET A 150 3.51 -2.11 3.27
C MET A 150 2.24 -2.58 2.55
N PHE A 151 1.19 -1.81 2.72
CA PHE A 151 -0.13 -2.08 2.16
C PHE A 151 -0.66 -0.86 1.40
N GLY A 152 -1.29 -1.13 0.26
CA GLY A 152 -2.13 -0.19 -0.47
C GLY A 152 -3.60 -0.47 -0.22
N TRP A 153 -4.50 0.41 -0.68
CA TRP A 153 -5.92 0.11 -0.69
C TRP A 153 -6.26 -0.88 -1.80
N SER A 154 -7.11 -1.86 -1.50
CA SER A 154 -7.47 -2.93 -2.46
C SER A 154 -8.22 -2.44 -3.69
N ASN A 155 -8.87 -1.28 -3.61
CA ASN A 155 -9.56 -0.63 -4.72
C ASN A 155 -8.65 0.32 -5.52
N THR A 156 -7.32 0.15 -5.43
CA THR A 156 -6.35 0.96 -6.18
C THR A 156 -5.37 0.09 -6.93
N THR A 157 -4.97 0.53 -8.12
CA THR A 157 -4.09 -0.21 -9.02
C THR A 157 -2.61 -0.22 -8.61
N SER A 158 -2.25 0.58 -7.60
CA SER A 158 -0.87 0.80 -7.15
C SER A 158 -0.10 -0.51 -6.87
N GLY A 159 -0.75 -1.48 -6.22
CA GLY A 159 -0.15 -2.77 -5.91
C GLY A 159 0.19 -3.60 -7.16
N TYR A 160 -0.71 -3.65 -8.14
CA TYR A 160 -0.47 -4.38 -9.38
C TYR A 160 0.56 -3.68 -10.27
N ARG A 161 0.53 -2.35 -10.35
CA ARG A 161 1.57 -1.57 -11.04
C ARG A 161 2.95 -1.85 -10.45
N LEU A 162 3.08 -1.87 -9.12
CA LEU A 162 4.33 -2.17 -8.44
C LEU A 162 4.79 -3.62 -8.67
N ALA A 163 3.86 -4.58 -8.70
CA ALA A 163 4.19 -5.96 -9.03
C ALA A 163 4.72 -6.08 -10.47
N MET A 164 4.15 -5.32 -11.42
CA MET A 164 4.62 -5.24 -12.80
C MET A 164 6.02 -4.61 -12.89
N GLU A 165 6.26 -3.50 -12.19
CA GLU A 165 7.57 -2.84 -12.11
C GLU A 165 8.66 -3.80 -11.59
N ARG A 166 8.35 -4.58 -10.56
CA ARG A 166 9.26 -5.60 -10.00
C ARG A 166 9.50 -6.78 -10.94
N LEU A 167 8.49 -7.15 -11.73
CA LEU A 167 8.61 -8.21 -12.73
C LEU A 167 9.50 -7.77 -13.90
N LEU A 168 9.34 -6.52 -14.35
CA LEU A 168 10.06 -5.95 -15.48
C LEU A 168 11.45 -5.41 -15.11
N GLU A 169 11.70 -5.14 -13.83
CA GLU A 169 12.89 -4.45 -13.32
C GLU A 169 13.09 -3.04 -13.92
N ARG A 170 12.00 -2.42 -14.36
CA ARG A 170 11.93 -1.05 -14.89
C ARG A 170 10.54 -0.47 -14.68
N ASN A 171 10.39 0.84 -14.83
CA ASN A 171 9.08 1.46 -14.89
C ASN A 171 8.23 0.84 -16.02
N PRO A 172 7.00 0.41 -15.75
CA PRO A 172 6.09 -0.11 -16.77
C PRO A 172 5.59 1.03 -17.68
N THR A 173 5.48 0.74 -18.97
CA THR A 173 4.86 1.59 -19.99
C THR A 173 3.35 1.36 -20.05
N GLU A 174 2.62 2.17 -20.80
CA GLU A 174 1.19 1.96 -21.03
C GLU A 174 0.91 0.60 -21.68
N VAL A 175 1.72 0.18 -22.66
CA VAL A 175 1.60 -1.15 -23.28
C VAL A 175 1.79 -2.26 -22.25
N ASP A 176 2.72 -2.11 -21.30
CA ASP A 176 2.91 -3.08 -20.21
C ASP A 176 1.71 -3.13 -19.25
N LEU A 177 1.00 -2.02 -19.07
CA LEU A 177 -0.12 -1.93 -18.12
C LEU A 177 -1.46 -2.27 -18.75
N GLU A 178 -1.58 -2.27 -20.07
CA GLU A 178 -2.81 -2.60 -20.78
C GLU A 178 -2.68 -3.94 -21.54
N GLU A 179 -2.00 -3.96 -22.68
CA GLU A 179 -1.97 -5.12 -23.59
C GLU A 179 -1.08 -6.27 -23.09
N ALA A 180 0.08 -5.94 -22.55
CA ALA A 180 1.08 -6.89 -22.08
C ALA A 180 1.03 -7.08 -20.56
N PHE A 181 -0.08 -6.70 -19.92
CA PHE A 181 -0.24 -6.80 -18.48
C PHE A 181 -0.15 -8.26 -18.01
N ILE A 182 0.62 -8.47 -16.95
CA ILE A 182 0.78 -9.78 -16.30
C ILE A 182 0.32 -9.63 -14.86
N PRO A 183 -0.81 -10.26 -14.47
CA PRO A 183 -1.34 -10.11 -13.12
C PRO A 183 -0.43 -10.79 -12.10
N GLY A 184 -0.04 -10.02 -11.08
CA GLY A 184 0.56 -10.56 -9.86
C GLY A 184 -0.45 -11.33 -9.00
N VAL A 185 0.00 -11.76 -7.82
CA VAL A 185 -0.86 -12.33 -6.78
C VAL A 185 -1.11 -11.25 -5.72
N SER A 186 -2.36 -11.10 -5.32
CA SER A 186 -2.79 -10.12 -4.33
C SER A 186 -3.30 -10.79 -3.06
N PHE A 187 -2.75 -10.37 -1.93
CA PHE A 187 -3.17 -10.77 -0.60
C PHE A 187 -3.97 -9.62 0.01
N HIS A 188 -5.21 -9.89 0.41
CA HIS A 188 -6.15 -8.89 0.91
C HIS A 188 -6.44 -9.08 2.39
N PHE A 189 -6.51 -7.96 3.10
CA PHE A 189 -6.62 -7.89 4.55
C PHE A 189 -7.68 -6.84 4.91
N ARG A 190 -8.48 -7.10 5.94
CA ARG A 190 -9.33 -6.06 6.51
C ARG A 190 -8.46 -4.95 7.12
N TYR A 191 -8.78 -3.70 6.81
CA TYR A 191 -8.06 -2.53 7.33
C TYR A 191 -7.99 -2.54 8.85
N GLU A 192 -9.13 -2.77 9.52
CA GLU A 192 -9.22 -2.83 10.97
C GLU A 192 -8.36 -3.96 11.59
N THR A 193 -8.18 -5.08 10.87
CA THR A 193 -7.29 -6.16 11.33
C THR A 193 -5.84 -5.74 11.30
N ILE A 194 -5.41 -4.99 10.28
CA ILE A 194 -4.01 -4.56 10.13
C ILE A 194 -3.65 -3.43 11.09
N VAL A 195 -4.51 -2.41 11.24
CA VAL A 195 -4.18 -1.25 12.09
C VAL A 195 -4.11 -1.59 13.59
N ASN A 196 -4.71 -2.70 13.99
CA ASN A 196 -4.63 -3.22 15.36
C ASN A 196 -3.44 -4.17 15.60
N GLN A 197 -2.57 -4.39 14.61
CA GLN A 197 -1.40 -5.25 14.79
C GLN A 197 -0.29 -4.55 15.55
N LYS A 198 0.46 -5.35 16.34
CA LYS A 198 1.70 -4.89 16.94
C LYS A 198 2.68 -4.46 15.84
N GLY A 199 3.27 -3.28 16.00
CA GLY A 199 4.22 -2.75 15.03
C GLY A 199 3.57 -2.02 13.85
N TYR A 200 2.24 -1.86 13.85
CA TYR A 200 1.56 -0.94 12.94
C TYR A 200 2.08 0.50 13.11
N VAL A 201 2.23 1.20 11.99
CA VAL A 201 2.49 2.64 11.96
C VAL A 201 1.91 3.25 10.68
N PHE A 202 1.36 4.45 10.80
CA PHE A 202 1.01 5.30 9.67
C PHE A 202 2.09 6.36 9.46
N ASP A 203 2.70 6.37 8.27
CA ASP A 203 3.78 7.28 7.91
C ASP A 203 3.30 8.57 7.24
N GLY A 204 1.98 8.78 7.13
CA GLY A 204 1.41 9.90 6.39
C GLY A 204 1.39 9.73 4.87
N TYR A 205 1.80 8.58 4.33
CA TYR A 205 1.80 8.28 2.89
C TYR A 205 1.12 6.95 2.56
N HIS A 206 1.62 5.84 3.10
CA HIS A 206 1.06 4.50 2.87
C HIS A 206 -0.21 4.29 3.68
N ALA A 207 -1.19 3.57 3.12
CA ALA A 207 -2.45 3.28 3.80
C ALA A 207 -2.23 2.55 5.15
N ALA A 208 -1.30 1.59 5.16
CA ALA A 208 -0.84 0.93 6.37
C ALA A 208 0.56 0.34 6.19
N LYS A 209 1.32 0.27 7.29
CA LYS A 209 2.58 -0.46 7.38
C LYS A 209 2.66 -1.21 8.69
N VAL A 210 3.19 -2.44 8.67
CA VAL A 210 3.43 -3.27 9.86
C VAL A 210 4.89 -3.69 9.90
N LYS A 211 5.55 -3.50 11.03
CA LYS A 211 6.97 -3.81 11.18
C LYS A 211 7.23 -5.32 11.13
N ASP A 212 8.33 -5.70 10.49
CA ASP A 212 8.90 -7.05 10.42
C ASP A 212 8.05 -8.11 9.69
N GLU A 213 6.85 -8.43 10.17
CA GLU A 213 6.04 -9.51 9.58
C GLU A 213 4.52 -9.37 9.81
N VAL A 214 3.73 -10.00 8.94
CA VAL A 214 2.29 -10.20 9.09
C VAL A 214 1.97 -11.69 8.84
N LEU A 215 1.32 -12.33 9.82
CA LEU A 215 0.96 -13.75 9.74
C LEU A 215 -0.31 -13.93 8.89
N LEU A 216 -0.24 -14.79 7.86
CA LEU A 216 -1.39 -15.02 6.99
C LEU A 216 -2.53 -15.73 7.72
N ASP A 217 -2.22 -16.66 8.63
CA ASP A 217 -3.23 -17.43 9.37
C ASP A 217 -4.21 -16.52 10.14
N LEU A 218 -3.67 -15.48 10.78
CA LEU A 218 -4.45 -14.57 11.62
C LEU A 218 -5.11 -13.44 10.84
N SER A 219 -4.56 -13.05 9.69
CA SER A 219 -4.88 -11.75 9.09
C SER A 219 -5.36 -11.80 7.65
N LEU A 220 -4.97 -12.81 6.88
CA LEU A 220 -5.38 -12.91 5.47
C LEU A 220 -6.89 -13.15 5.40
N CYS A 221 -7.60 -12.36 4.60
CA CYS A 221 -9.02 -12.58 4.32
C CYS A 221 -9.18 -13.33 3.00
N VAL A 222 -8.60 -12.79 1.94
CA VAL A 222 -8.71 -13.31 0.57
C VAL A 222 -7.36 -13.18 -0.12
N CYS A 223 -6.94 -14.20 -0.86
CA CYS A 223 -5.81 -14.17 -1.78
C CYS A 223 -6.32 -14.51 -3.18
N ILE A 224 -6.08 -13.62 -4.15
CA ILE A 224 -6.47 -13.83 -5.55
C ILE A 224 -5.24 -14.20 -6.38
N ILE A 225 -5.35 -15.32 -7.09
CA ILE A 225 -4.35 -15.83 -8.02
C ILE A 225 -5.00 -15.94 -9.40
N ALA A 226 -4.34 -15.45 -10.45
CA ALA A 226 -4.84 -15.63 -11.80
C ALA A 226 -4.90 -17.14 -12.17
N SER A 227 -6.02 -17.61 -12.71
CA SER A 227 -6.30 -19.05 -12.92
C SER A 227 -5.23 -19.78 -13.72
N GLN A 228 -4.59 -19.11 -14.68
CA GLN A 228 -3.51 -19.68 -15.48
C GLN A 228 -2.29 -20.11 -14.64
N ASN A 229 -2.08 -19.46 -13.49
CA ASN A 229 -0.97 -19.77 -12.58
C ASN A 229 -1.32 -20.88 -11.58
N LYS A 230 -2.57 -21.41 -11.59
CA LYS A 230 -3.06 -22.36 -10.58
C LYS A 230 -2.13 -23.54 -10.32
N LYS A 231 -1.64 -24.17 -11.39
CA LYS A 231 -0.72 -25.32 -11.31
C LYS A 231 0.57 -25.01 -10.54
N GLU A 232 1.02 -23.76 -10.57
CA GLU A 232 2.23 -23.34 -9.89
C GLU A 232 2.07 -23.24 -8.36
N PHE A 233 0.82 -23.20 -7.89
CA PHE A 233 0.46 -23.12 -6.47
C PHE A 233 -0.05 -24.45 -5.91
N GLU A 234 -0.27 -25.45 -6.78
CA GLU A 234 -0.65 -26.80 -6.35
C GLU A 234 0.46 -27.40 -5.47
N GLY A 235 0.07 -27.89 -4.30
CA GLY A 235 0.99 -28.54 -3.34
C GLY A 235 1.81 -27.59 -2.45
N ILE A 236 1.78 -26.27 -2.67
CA ILE A 236 2.51 -25.31 -1.80
C ILE A 236 1.61 -24.53 -0.85
N ILE A 237 0.29 -24.48 -1.13
CA ILE A 237 -0.67 -23.78 -0.27
C ILE A 237 -0.88 -24.59 1.02
N PRO A 238 -0.56 -24.02 2.20
CA PRO A 238 -0.85 -24.67 3.47
C PRO A 238 -2.34 -24.97 3.64
N ASN A 239 -2.67 -26.11 4.25
CA ASN A 239 -4.07 -26.54 4.40
C ASN A 239 -4.96 -25.49 5.08
N TYR A 240 -4.45 -24.81 6.10
CA TYR A 240 -5.19 -23.79 6.84
C TYR A 240 -5.49 -22.51 6.03
N LEU A 241 -4.78 -22.29 4.90
CA LEU A 241 -5.04 -21.15 4.01
C LEU A 241 -5.96 -21.48 2.84
N LYS A 242 -6.22 -22.75 2.53
CA LYS A 242 -6.90 -23.17 1.30
C LYS A 242 -8.24 -22.45 1.06
N ASN A 243 -9.02 -22.25 2.11
CA ASN A 243 -10.34 -21.61 2.02
C ASN A 243 -10.28 -20.09 1.72
N ARG A 244 -9.09 -19.50 1.82
CA ARG A 244 -8.84 -18.08 1.56
C ARG A 244 -8.11 -17.84 0.24
N ILE A 245 -7.74 -18.90 -0.48
CA ILE A 245 -7.07 -18.80 -1.79
C ILE A 245 -8.10 -19.03 -2.89
N HIS A 246 -8.25 -18.06 -3.79
CA HIS A 246 -9.20 -18.11 -4.88
C HIS A 246 -8.51 -17.86 -6.21
N TYR A 247 -8.92 -18.64 -7.20
CA TYR A 247 -8.46 -18.49 -8.57
C TYR A 247 -9.48 -17.68 -9.35
N LEU A 248 -9.00 -16.72 -10.13
CA LEU A 248 -9.84 -15.83 -10.95
C LEU A 248 -9.30 -15.82 -12.38
N ASP A 249 -10.21 -15.99 -13.35
CA ASP A 249 -9.83 -16.07 -14.75
C ASP A 249 -9.32 -14.72 -15.25
N TYR A 250 -8.11 -14.70 -15.80
CA TYR A 250 -7.52 -13.53 -16.44
C TYR A 250 -7.84 -13.56 -17.93
N GLN A 251 -8.52 -12.52 -18.43
CA GLN A 251 -8.98 -12.45 -19.83
C GLN A 251 -8.24 -11.39 -20.63
N ASN A 252 -6.91 -11.30 -20.44
CA ASN A 252 -6.10 -10.17 -20.91
C ASN A 252 -6.69 -8.83 -20.45
N ASP A 253 -7.12 -8.81 -19.19
CA ASP A 253 -7.67 -7.62 -18.55
C ASP A 253 -6.51 -6.65 -18.28
N GLY A 254 -6.50 -5.44 -18.86
CA GLY A 254 -5.52 -4.41 -18.49
C GLY A 254 -5.54 -4.12 -16.97
N LEU A 255 -4.54 -3.38 -16.48
CA LEU A 255 -4.29 -3.11 -15.05
C LEU A 255 -5.56 -2.71 -14.29
N VAL A 256 -6.31 -1.74 -14.83
CA VAL A 256 -7.51 -1.19 -14.20
C VAL A 256 -8.60 -2.26 -14.13
N LYS A 257 -8.94 -2.87 -15.28
CA LYS A 257 -10.00 -3.87 -15.38
C LYS A 257 -9.70 -5.10 -14.51
N TRP A 258 -8.45 -5.55 -14.46
CA TRP A 258 -8.06 -6.65 -13.58
C TRP A 258 -8.21 -6.27 -12.10
N ASN A 259 -7.75 -5.07 -11.71
CA ASN A 259 -7.88 -4.60 -10.34
C ASN A 259 -9.35 -4.53 -9.89
N ASP A 260 -10.23 -4.00 -10.73
CA ASP A 260 -11.66 -3.85 -10.40
C ASP A 260 -12.32 -5.22 -10.25
N LYS A 261 -12.06 -6.14 -11.19
CA LYS A 261 -12.53 -7.53 -11.13
C LYS A 261 -12.07 -8.25 -9.86
N VAL A 262 -10.81 -8.05 -9.46
CA VAL A 262 -10.28 -8.58 -8.19
C VAL A 262 -10.99 -7.97 -7.00
N TYR A 263 -11.15 -6.65 -6.97
CA TYR A 263 -11.77 -5.96 -5.85
C TYR A 263 -13.24 -6.36 -5.66
N GLU A 264 -14.01 -6.46 -6.74
CA GLU A 264 -15.37 -7.01 -6.73
C GLU A 264 -15.40 -8.42 -6.13
N LYS A 265 -14.42 -9.26 -6.51
CA LYS A 265 -14.32 -10.61 -5.96
C LYS A 265 -13.98 -10.64 -4.47
N VAL A 266 -13.14 -9.72 -4.01
CA VAL A 266 -12.82 -9.55 -2.57
C VAL A 266 -14.08 -9.16 -1.79
N LEU A 267 -14.86 -8.21 -2.31
CA LEU A 267 -16.14 -7.80 -1.72
C LEU A 267 -17.13 -8.97 -1.66
N GLU A 268 -17.21 -9.77 -2.73
CA GLU A 268 -18.08 -10.94 -2.81
C GLU A 268 -17.68 -12.00 -1.76
N LEU A 269 -16.39 -12.30 -1.62
CA LEU A 269 -15.90 -13.40 -0.80
C LEU A 269 -15.92 -13.06 0.70
N ASP A 270 -15.35 -11.94 1.10
CA ASP A 270 -15.28 -11.55 2.52
C ASP A 270 -16.59 -10.89 3.01
N GLY A 271 -17.34 -10.25 2.10
CA GLY A 271 -18.64 -9.66 2.42
C GLY A 271 -19.72 -10.69 2.78
N ARG A 272 -19.63 -11.92 2.25
CA ARG A 272 -20.56 -13.03 2.58
C ARG A 272 -20.37 -13.59 3.98
N ASP A 273 -19.16 -13.55 4.55
CA ASP A 273 -18.91 -14.06 5.90
C ASP A 273 -19.63 -13.21 6.98
N ARG A 274 -20.00 -11.95 6.65
CA ARG A 274 -20.78 -11.10 7.56
C ARG A 274 -22.23 -11.55 7.71
N THR A 275 -22.86 -12.09 6.66
CA THR A 275 -24.27 -12.54 6.73
C THR A 275 -24.43 -13.91 7.40
N THR A 276 -23.38 -14.72 7.47
CA THR A 276 -23.42 -16.05 8.12
C THR A 276 -23.08 -16.04 9.60
N THR A 277 -22.46 -14.97 10.12
CA THR A 277 -22.06 -14.87 11.53
C THR A 277 -23.06 -14.05 12.38
N SER A 278 -24.21 -13.67 11.81
CA SER A 278 -25.27 -12.90 12.50
C SER A 278 -26.38 -13.77 13.11
N ILE A 279 -26.17 -15.09 13.20
CA ILE A 279 -27.08 -16.00 13.90
C ILE A 279 -26.23 -16.82 14.86
N LEU A 280 -26.08 -16.34 16.09
CA LEU A 280 -25.99 -17.09 17.34
C LEU A 280 -25.97 -16.11 18.52
#